data_AF-A0A950A4H6-F1
#
_entry.id   AF-A0A950A4H6-F1
#
_cell.length_a   1.000
_cell.length_b   1.000
_cell.length_c   1.000
_cell.angle_alpha   90.00
_cell.angle_beta   90.00
_cell.angle_gamma   90.00
#
_symmetry.space_group_name_H-M   'P 1'
#
loop_
_entity.id
_entity.type
_entity.pdbx_description
1 polymer ?
#
loop_
_entity_poly.entity_id
_entity_poly.type
_entity_poly.pdbx_seq_one_letter_code
_entity_poly.pdbx_strand_id
1 'polypeptide(L)'
;MRAAACAATCAVVALALVIGSGATALGGANPAQSFQGSVDATAQRAPLNRAQLGVYAVESTTGRVLASHQADREFAPASTFKLLLSAAALHTLGPQYRFKTALLARGDIESGRLDGDLIIVGGGDPTLTSQDLSAAAAAVARAGIRDVRGTLLADATLFDQRRWGPDWAWDGTPFYYEAPIQALSIDEGTVGAIIAPGARTGDAVSAQLIAPYDGYTIASRAVMGTGPYDDPARCSHRIGTTQILIVGRMPLGESEERVHCAVDDTVAFAADVLRADLRAAGVSLGASAAGPVPPNVPLDVIDDSPLPAQPRYSGARVLWSHDSPTLLALYGTMLPQSDNFIAEHMLKMLA
;
A
#
# COMPACT_ATOMS: atom_id res chain seq x y z
N MET A 1 -10.59 -11.18 18.52
CA MET A 1 -11.96 -11.19 17.97
C MET A 1 -12.40 -9.74 17.82
N ARG A 2 -12.84 -9.38 16.60
CA ARG A 2 -13.38 -8.07 16.15
C ARG A 2 -12.41 -6.87 16.26
N ALA A 3 -11.57 -6.73 15.24
CA ALA A 3 -11.05 -5.42 14.84
C ALA A 3 -12.21 -4.63 14.23
N ALA A 4 -12.56 -3.49 14.82
CA ALA A 4 -13.50 -2.54 14.25
C ALA A 4 -12.68 -1.52 13.44
N ALA A 5 -12.69 -1.65 12.12
CA ALA A 5 -12.24 -0.59 11.23
C ALA A 5 -13.19 0.60 11.41
N CYS A 6 -12.70 1.69 12.01
CA CYS A 6 -13.47 2.90 12.25
C CYS A 6 -13.47 3.73 10.96
N ALA A 7 -14.59 3.71 10.26
CA ALA A 7 -14.82 4.50 9.05
C ALA A 7 -14.82 5.99 9.41
N ALA A 8 -13.81 6.72 8.93
CA ALA A 8 -13.93 8.16 8.74
C ALA A 8 -15.13 8.43 7.84
N THR A 9 -15.87 9.50 8.12
CA THR A 9 -17.10 9.91 7.43
C THR A 9 -16.81 10.40 6.01
N CYS A 10 -16.24 9.55 5.16
CA CYS A 10 -16.47 9.63 3.72
C CYS A 10 -17.93 9.20 3.49
N ALA A 11 -18.63 9.89 2.59
CA ALA A 11 -19.95 9.46 2.14
C ALA A 11 -19.88 7.97 1.77
N VAL A 12 -20.46 7.12 2.61
CA VAL A 12 -20.47 5.68 2.40
C VAL A 12 -21.32 5.45 1.16
N VAL A 13 -20.68 5.24 0.02
CA VAL A 13 -21.30 4.56 -1.11
C VAL A 13 -21.50 3.12 -0.65
N ALA A 14 -22.67 2.85 -0.07
CA ALA A 14 -23.06 1.51 0.30
C ALA A 14 -23.30 0.72 -0.99
N LEU A 15 -22.28 0.00 -1.47
CA LEU A 15 -22.46 -1.04 -2.48
C LEU A 15 -23.05 -2.27 -1.78
N ALA A 16 -24.36 -2.42 -1.87
CA ALA A 16 -25.01 -3.67 -1.49
C ALA A 16 -24.84 -4.69 -2.62
N LEU A 17 -23.83 -5.55 -2.53
CA LEU A 17 -23.77 -6.76 -3.36
C LEU A 17 -24.69 -7.82 -2.72
N VAL A 18 -25.95 -7.84 -3.14
CA VAL A 18 -26.88 -8.89 -2.71
C VAL A 18 -26.59 -10.16 -3.52
N ILE A 19 -25.72 -11.02 -2.98
CA ILE A 19 -25.60 -12.39 -3.45
C ILE A 19 -26.73 -13.19 -2.78
N GLY A 20 -27.87 -13.28 -3.46
CA GLY A 20 -29.03 -14.01 -2.97
C GLY A 20 -28.80 -15.52 -3.04
N SER A 21 -28.38 -16.13 -1.93
CA SER A 21 -28.45 -17.57 -1.69
C SER A 21 -29.51 -17.86 -0.63
N GLY A 22 -30.66 -18.39 -1.06
CA GLY A 22 -31.68 -18.94 -0.16
C GLY A 22 -32.87 -18.02 0.09
N ALA A 23 -34.01 -18.40 -0.47
CA ALA A 23 -35.31 -17.81 -0.18
C ALA A 23 -35.72 -18.12 1.27
N THR A 24 -35.66 -17.12 2.14
CA THR A 24 -36.47 -17.06 3.36
C THR A 24 -37.49 -15.94 3.19
N ALA A 25 -38.76 -16.34 3.10
CA ALA A 25 -39.88 -15.45 2.88
C ALA A 25 -40.06 -14.51 4.09
N LEU A 26 -39.59 -13.27 3.94
CA LEU A 26 -40.04 -12.17 4.77
C LEU A 26 -41.39 -11.69 4.23
N GLY A 27 -42.43 -11.81 5.06
CA GLY A 27 -43.79 -11.46 4.72
C GLY A 27 -43.93 -10.00 4.27
N GLY A 28 -44.73 -9.80 3.22
CA GLY A 28 -45.21 -8.48 2.79
C GLY A 28 -44.85 -8.03 1.37
N ALA A 29 -44.32 -8.89 0.50
CA ALA A 29 -44.16 -8.53 -0.92
C ALA A 29 -45.52 -8.63 -1.65
N ASN A 30 -46.06 -7.48 -2.07
CA ASN A 30 -47.20 -7.42 -2.97
C ASN A 30 -46.79 -8.05 -4.32
N PRO A 31 -47.43 -9.12 -4.81
CA PRO A 31 -47.00 -9.88 -6.00
C PRO A 31 -47.02 -9.08 -7.33
N ALA A 32 -47.28 -7.77 -7.29
CA ALA A 32 -47.32 -6.86 -8.43
C ALA A 32 -46.09 -5.94 -8.57
N GLN A 33 -45.07 -6.01 -7.70
CA GLN A 33 -43.88 -5.16 -7.84
C GLN A 33 -42.76 -5.87 -8.62
N SER A 34 -42.46 -5.38 -9.81
CA SER A 34 -41.26 -5.74 -10.56
C SER A 34 -40.00 -5.28 -9.82
N PHE A 35 -38.86 -5.93 -10.06
CA PHE A 35 -37.57 -5.53 -9.47
C PHE A 35 -37.25 -4.05 -9.77
N GLN A 36 -37.51 -3.60 -11.00
CA GLN A 36 -37.48 -2.19 -11.39
C GLN A 36 -38.35 -1.31 -10.47
N GLY A 37 -39.60 -1.68 -10.21
CA GLY A 37 -40.49 -0.93 -9.33
C GLY A 37 -39.98 -0.83 -7.89
N SER A 38 -39.31 -1.86 -7.38
CA SER A 38 -38.64 -1.82 -6.06
C SER A 38 -37.44 -0.87 -6.05
N VAL A 39 -36.64 -0.84 -7.12
CA VAL A 39 -35.53 0.11 -7.28
C VAL A 39 -36.05 1.55 -7.31
N ASP A 40 -37.05 1.84 -8.14
CA ASP A 40 -37.62 3.18 -8.27
C ASP A 40 -38.26 3.66 -6.96
N ALA A 41 -38.99 2.78 -6.27
CA ALA A 41 -39.57 3.10 -4.96
C ALA A 41 -38.49 3.37 -3.91
N THR A 42 -37.36 2.67 -3.95
CA THR A 42 -36.24 2.85 -3.03
C THR A 42 -35.49 4.16 -3.31
N ALA A 43 -35.30 4.50 -4.58
CA ALA A 43 -34.69 5.76 -5.01
C ALA A 43 -35.45 6.99 -4.48
N GLN A 44 -36.77 6.87 -4.27
CA GLN A 44 -37.62 7.94 -3.75
C GLN A 44 -37.70 8.02 -2.21
N ARG A 45 -37.07 7.09 -1.48
CA ARG A 45 -37.05 7.10 -0.01
C ARG A 45 -35.87 7.92 0.51
N ALA A 46 -36.07 8.62 1.63
CA ALA A 46 -34.97 9.25 2.34
C ALA A 46 -34.00 8.19 2.92
N PRO A 47 -32.68 8.43 2.93
CA PRO A 47 -32.00 9.63 2.43
C PRO A 47 -31.69 9.62 0.92
N LEU A 48 -31.94 8.52 0.20
CA LEU A 48 -31.57 8.34 -1.21
C LEU A 48 -32.25 9.33 -2.17
N ASN A 49 -33.45 9.80 -1.83
CA ASN A 49 -34.15 10.83 -2.61
C ASN A 49 -33.47 12.21 -2.65
N ARG A 50 -32.39 12.39 -1.90
CA ARG A 50 -31.51 13.56 -1.93
C ARG A 50 -30.12 13.26 -2.48
N ALA A 51 -29.86 12.02 -2.88
CA ALA A 51 -28.60 11.57 -3.47
C ALA A 51 -28.76 11.32 -4.98
N GLN A 52 -27.64 11.18 -5.67
CA GLN A 52 -27.65 10.59 -7.01
C GLN A 52 -27.51 9.07 -6.85
N LEU A 53 -28.40 8.32 -7.49
CA LEU A 53 -28.42 6.86 -7.44
C LEU A 53 -28.42 6.33 -8.87
N GLY A 54 -27.45 5.47 -9.18
CA GLY A 54 -27.41 4.66 -10.38
C GLY A 54 -27.61 3.19 -10.02
N VAL A 55 -28.50 2.49 -10.72
CA VAL A 55 -28.68 1.04 -10.57
C VAL A 55 -28.76 0.42 -11.95
N TYR A 56 -27.88 -0.54 -12.21
CA TYR A 56 -27.98 -1.42 -13.38
C TYR A 56 -27.87 -2.86 -12.91
N ALA A 57 -28.94 -3.63 -13.10
CA ALA A 57 -29.03 -5.00 -12.66
C ALA A 57 -29.37 -5.91 -13.84
N VAL A 58 -28.57 -6.97 -14.00
CA VAL A 58 -28.71 -7.93 -15.08
C VAL A 58 -28.73 -9.35 -14.53
N GLU A 59 -29.49 -10.22 -15.18
CA GLU A 59 -29.46 -11.66 -14.95
C GLU A 59 -28.18 -12.22 -15.57
N SER A 60 -27.29 -12.82 -14.76
CA SER A 60 -25.95 -13.22 -15.19
C SER A 60 -25.93 -14.30 -16.29
N THR A 61 -26.98 -15.12 -16.38
CA THR A 61 -27.07 -16.22 -17.36
C THR A 61 -27.64 -15.80 -18.70
N THR A 62 -28.60 -14.87 -18.72
CA THR A 62 -29.33 -14.48 -19.94
C THR A 62 -28.94 -13.09 -20.44
N GLY A 63 -28.26 -12.28 -19.61
CA GLY A 63 -28.02 -10.86 -19.86
C GLY A 63 -29.27 -9.99 -19.78
N ARG A 64 -30.42 -10.54 -19.38
CA ARG A 64 -31.68 -9.81 -19.28
C ARG A 64 -31.58 -8.72 -18.22
N VAL A 65 -31.87 -7.49 -18.61
CA VAL A 65 -31.94 -6.34 -17.70
C VAL A 65 -33.12 -6.51 -16.75
N LEU A 66 -32.83 -6.49 -15.45
CA LEU A 66 -33.81 -6.58 -14.36
C LEU A 66 -34.22 -5.20 -13.85
N ALA A 67 -33.27 -4.26 -13.84
CA ALA A 67 -33.51 -2.86 -13.57
C ALA A 67 -32.45 -1.99 -14.26
N SER A 68 -32.88 -0.80 -14.69
CA SER A 68 -32.02 0.28 -15.15
C SER A 68 -32.58 1.59 -14.61
N HIS A 69 -31.88 2.20 -13.66
CA HIS A 69 -32.22 3.47 -13.05
C HIS A 69 -31.00 4.39 -13.14
N GLN A 70 -31.08 5.44 -13.97
CA GLN A 70 -29.96 6.37 -14.21
C GLN A 70 -28.62 5.67 -14.53
N ALA A 71 -28.68 4.51 -15.20
CA ALA A 71 -27.51 3.65 -15.41
C ALA A 71 -26.43 4.29 -16.29
N ASP A 72 -26.81 5.20 -17.19
CA ASP A 72 -25.88 5.87 -18.12
C ASP A 72 -25.26 7.16 -17.53
N ARG A 73 -25.53 7.47 -16.26
CA ARG A 73 -24.91 8.64 -15.59
C ARG A 73 -23.53 8.27 -15.05
N GLU A 74 -22.66 9.27 -15.03
CA GLU A 74 -21.32 9.14 -14.47
C GLU A 74 -21.36 9.29 -12.94
N PHE A 75 -20.65 8.42 -12.23
CA PHE A 75 -20.54 8.43 -10.78
C PHE A 75 -19.09 8.24 -10.36
N ALA A 76 -18.71 8.79 -9.20
CA ALA A 76 -17.44 8.45 -8.56
C ALA A 76 -17.48 6.97 -8.13
N PRO A 77 -16.62 6.09 -8.68
CA PRO A 77 -16.71 4.65 -8.42
C PRO A 77 -16.22 4.26 -7.02
N ALA A 78 -15.46 5.14 -6.36
CA ALA A 78 -14.68 4.78 -5.18
C ALA A 78 -13.92 3.46 -5.42
N SER A 79 -13.81 2.59 -4.41
CA SER A 79 -13.12 1.32 -4.53
C SER A 79 -13.72 0.33 -5.53
N THR A 80 -14.90 0.57 -6.10
CA THR A 80 -15.42 -0.29 -7.17
C THR A 80 -14.60 -0.18 -8.46
N PHE A 81 -13.81 0.89 -8.61
CA PHE A 81 -12.85 1.04 -9.70
C PHE A 81 -11.83 -0.12 -9.74
N LYS A 82 -11.50 -0.71 -8.58
CA LYS A 82 -10.60 -1.86 -8.49
C LYS A 82 -11.08 -3.06 -9.30
N LEU A 83 -12.39 -3.20 -9.56
CA LEU A 83 -12.92 -4.26 -10.43
C LEU A 83 -12.48 -4.07 -11.88
N LEU A 84 -12.59 -2.84 -12.40
CA LEU A 84 -12.15 -2.51 -13.76
C LEU A 84 -10.63 -2.65 -13.90
N LEU A 85 -9.90 -2.10 -12.94
CA LEU A 85 -8.45 -2.25 -12.86
C LEU A 85 -8.03 -3.73 -12.82
N SER A 86 -8.69 -4.55 -12.01
CA SER A 86 -8.40 -5.98 -11.90
C SER A 86 -8.62 -6.72 -13.22
N ALA A 87 -9.67 -6.35 -13.97
CA ALA A 87 -9.92 -6.93 -15.28
C ALA A 87 -8.83 -6.53 -16.28
N ALA A 88 -8.43 -5.26 -16.31
CA ALA A 88 -7.35 -4.76 -17.14
C ALA A 88 -6.01 -5.44 -16.81
N ALA A 89 -5.66 -5.53 -15.53
CA ALA A 89 -4.43 -6.17 -15.07
C ALA A 89 -4.39 -7.68 -15.41
N LEU A 90 -5.50 -8.41 -15.24
CA LEU A 90 -5.57 -9.81 -15.64
C LEU A 90 -5.41 -9.99 -17.16
N HIS A 91 -6.00 -9.09 -17.95
CA HIS A 91 -5.91 -9.15 -19.40
C HIS A 91 -4.49 -8.88 -19.90
N THR A 92 -3.83 -7.86 -19.35
CA THR A 92 -2.52 -7.39 -19.80
C THR A 92 -1.36 -8.21 -19.24
N LEU A 93 -1.34 -8.45 -17.92
CA LEU A 93 -0.21 -9.09 -17.23
C LEU A 93 -0.40 -10.63 -17.13
N GLY A 94 -1.65 -11.08 -17.08
CA GLY A 94 -2.00 -12.48 -16.89
C GLY A 94 -1.99 -12.90 -15.40
N PRO A 95 -2.73 -13.97 -15.04
CA PRO A 95 -2.97 -14.36 -13.65
C PRO A 95 -1.72 -14.87 -12.91
N GLN A 96 -0.66 -15.24 -13.65
CA GLN A 96 0.59 -15.78 -13.11
C GLN A 96 1.70 -14.72 -13.01
N TYR A 97 1.41 -13.47 -13.41
CA TYR A 97 2.37 -12.37 -13.26
C TYR A 97 2.82 -12.24 -11.81
N ARG A 98 4.10 -11.95 -11.62
CA ARG A 98 4.71 -11.65 -10.33
C ARG A 98 5.55 -10.40 -10.49
N PHE A 99 5.46 -9.51 -9.50
CA PHE A 99 6.41 -8.42 -9.36
C PHE A 99 7.72 -9.01 -8.88
N LYS A 100 8.83 -8.37 -9.24
CA LYS A 100 10.15 -8.93 -8.95
C LYS A 100 11.13 -7.87 -8.49
N THR A 101 11.73 -8.09 -7.33
CA THR A 101 12.75 -7.22 -6.75
C THR A 101 14.09 -7.94 -6.79
N ALA A 102 15.19 -7.22 -7.02
CA ALA A 102 16.53 -7.81 -7.06
C ALA A 102 17.57 -6.94 -6.35
N LEU A 103 18.58 -7.60 -5.78
CA LEU A 103 19.79 -6.94 -5.26
C LEU A 103 20.98 -7.40 -6.09
N LEU A 104 21.68 -6.46 -6.70
CA LEU A 104 22.83 -6.69 -7.57
C LEU A 104 24.10 -6.13 -6.95
N ALA A 105 25.24 -6.72 -7.32
CA ALA A 105 26.57 -6.12 -7.14
C ALA A 105 27.17 -5.79 -8.50
N ARG A 106 27.66 -4.56 -8.66
CA ARG A 106 28.34 -4.08 -9.86
C ARG A 106 29.76 -3.68 -9.50
N GLY A 107 30.74 -4.33 -10.12
CA GLY A 107 32.17 -4.14 -9.83
C GLY A 107 32.85 -5.42 -9.36
N ASP A 108 34.14 -5.34 -9.11
CA ASP A 108 34.97 -6.49 -8.79
C ASP A 108 34.88 -6.87 -7.30
N ILE A 109 34.90 -8.17 -7.03
CA ILE A 109 34.88 -8.70 -5.66
C ILE A 109 36.20 -9.42 -5.40
N GLU A 110 37.05 -8.82 -4.59
CA GLU A 110 38.37 -9.35 -4.25
C GLU A 110 38.53 -9.43 -2.73
N SER A 111 38.92 -10.61 -2.22
CA SER A 111 39.18 -10.83 -0.78
C SER A 111 38.04 -10.38 0.15
N GLY A 112 36.80 -10.47 -0.33
CA GLY A 112 35.59 -10.06 0.40
C GLY A 112 35.29 -8.55 0.38
N ARG A 113 36.02 -7.78 -0.43
CA ARG A 113 35.72 -6.37 -0.71
C ARG A 113 35.06 -6.26 -2.07
N LEU A 114 33.94 -5.53 -2.15
CA LEU A 114 33.32 -5.10 -3.40
C LEU A 114 33.85 -3.70 -3.74
N ASP A 115 34.70 -3.62 -4.75
CA ASP A 115 35.17 -2.37 -5.35
C ASP A 115 34.14 -1.88 -6.38
N GLY A 116 32.97 -1.50 -5.87
CA GLY A 116 31.82 -1.12 -6.67
C GLY A 116 30.54 -0.96 -5.86
N ASP A 117 29.41 -0.99 -6.56
CA ASP A 117 28.09 -0.62 -6.02
C ASP A 117 27.25 -1.84 -5.69
N LEU A 118 26.41 -1.70 -4.65
CA LEU A 118 25.21 -2.52 -4.48
C LEU A 118 24.01 -1.77 -5.07
N ILE A 119 23.12 -2.49 -5.73
CA ILE A 119 21.97 -1.91 -6.42
C ILE A 119 20.73 -2.71 -6.06
N ILE A 120 19.81 -2.13 -5.28
CA ILE A 120 18.48 -2.71 -5.08
C ILE A 120 17.54 -2.16 -6.14
N VAL A 121 16.93 -3.05 -6.92
CA VAL A 121 16.03 -2.73 -8.02
C VAL A 121 14.62 -3.13 -7.61
N GLY A 122 13.77 -2.13 -7.39
CA GLY A 122 12.37 -2.30 -7.07
C GLY A 122 11.54 -2.57 -8.33
N GLY A 123 10.88 -3.72 -8.37
CA GLY A 123 10.00 -4.09 -9.48
C GLY A 123 8.52 -3.79 -9.25
N GLY A 124 8.19 -2.86 -8.34
CA GLY A 124 6.82 -2.49 -8.03
C GLY A 124 6.08 -3.48 -7.14
N ASP A 125 6.78 -4.37 -6.44
CA ASP A 125 6.18 -5.37 -5.56
C ASP A 125 5.48 -4.72 -4.35
N PRO A 126 4.13 -4.77 -4.26
CA PRO A 126 3.40 -4.15 -3.16
C PRO A 126 3.45 -4.99 -1.87
N THR A 127 4.08 -6.17 -1.90
CA THR A 127 4.11 -7.14 -0.80
C THR A 127 5.52 -7.40 -0.24
N LEU A 128 6.54 -6.70 -0.76
CA LEU A 128 7.89 -6.81 -0.27
C LEU A 128 7.96 -6.38 1.21
N THR A 129 8.67 -7.13 2.03
CA THR A 129 8.76 -6.86 3.47
C THR A 129 10.16 -6.44 3.91
N SER A 130 10.27 -5.81 5.08
CA SER A 130 11.57 -5.61 5.74
C SER A 130 12.32 -6.93 5.97
N GLN A 131 11.61 -8.03 6.25
CA GLN A 131 12.22 -9.35 6.40
C GLN A 131 12.84 -9.88 5.08
N ASP A 132 12.26 -9.55 3.93
CA ASP A 132 12.86 -9.86 2.63
C ASP A 132 14.17 -9.11 2.42
N LEU A 133 14.26 -7.85 2.87
CA LEU A 133 15.51 -7.09 2.83
C LEU A 133 16.58 -7.67 3.75
N SER A 134 16.20 -8.19 4.92
CA SER A 134 17.13 -8.93 5.78
C SER A 134 17.68 -10.18 5.07
N ALA A 135 16.85 -10.88 4.29
CA ALA A 135 17.29 -12.01 3.47
C ALA A 135 18.23 -11.58 2.32
N ALA A 136 17.97 -10.41 1.73
CA ALA A 136 18.83 -9.81 0.71
C ALA A 136 20.21 -9.43 1.29
N ALA A 137 20.26 -8.78 2.45
CA ALA A 137 21.51 -8.47 3.16
C ALA A 137 22.30 -9.73 3.51
N ALA A 138 21.62 -10.77 4.00
CA ALA A 138 22.25 -12.06 4.26
C ALA A 138 22.81 -12.72 2.99
N ALA A 139 22.20 -12.49 1.82
CA ALA A 139 22.72 -12.97 0.54
C ALA A 139 24.03 -12.26 0.14
N VAL A 140 24.17 -10.96 0.43
CA VAL A 140 25.43 -10.22 0.23
C VAL A 140 26.56 -10.85 1.06
N ALA A 141 26.32 -11.10 2.35
CA ALA A 141 27.28 -11.76 3.22
C ALA A 141 27.64 -13.19 2.73
N ARG A 142 26.64 -13.97 2.30
CA ARG A 142 26.85 -15.31 1.71
C ARG A 142 27.65 -15.28 0.40
N ALA A 143 27.56 -14.20 -0.37
CA ALA A 143 28.37 -13.99 -1.56
C ALA A 143 29.84 -13.67 -1.23
N GLY A 144 30.21 -13.65 0.05
CA GLY A 144 31.57 -13.40 0.53
C GLY A 144 31.90 -11.92 0.71
N ILE A 145 30.95 -11.02 0.43
CA ILE A 145 31.15 -9.57 0.53
C ILE A 145 31.03 -9.15 2.00
N ARG A 146 32.05 -8.46 2.50
CA ARG A 146 32.18 -7.96 3.87
C ARG A 146 32.44 -6.45 3.93
N ASP A 147 32.87 -5.85 2.82
CA ASP A 147 33.17 -4.42 2.71
C ASP A 147 32.73 -3.94 1.33
N VAL A 148 31.89 -2.90 1.26
CA VAL A 148 31.40 -2.29 0.02
C VAL A 148 31.98 -0.88 -0.10
N ARG A 149 32.77 -0.63 -1.15
CA ARG A 149 33.48 0.64 -1.33
C ARG A 149 32.73 1.69 -2.15
N GLY A 150 31.82 1.27 -3.02
CA GLY A 150 30.99 2.15 -3.83
C GLY A 150 29.76 2.65 -3.08
N THR A 151 28.65 2.77 -3.80
CA THR A 151 27.37 3.30 -3.31
C THR A 151 26.33 2.20 -3.17
N LEU A 152 25.38 2.37 -2.24
CA LEU A 152 24.12 1.62 -2.25
C LEU A 152 23.12 2.43 -3.06
N LEU A 153 22.77 1.93 -4.25
CA LEU A 153 21.83 2.55 -5.16
C LEU A 153 20.45 1.87 -5.00
N ALA A 154 19.39 2.67 -4.97
CA ALA A 154 18.02 2.18 -5.07
C ALA A 154 17.42 2.62 -6.41
N ASP A 155 17.20 1.66 -7.29
CA ASP A 155 16.49 1.86 -8.54
C ASP A 155 15.00 1.63 -8.32
N ALA A 156 14.24 2.72 -8.38
CA ALA A 156 12.78 2.71 -8.38
C ALA A 156 12.22 3.32 -9.68
N THR A 157 13.02 3.36 -10.75
CA THR A 157 12.70 4.04 -12.01
C THR A 157 11.64 3.35 -12.84
N LEU A 158 11.24 2.12 -12.46
CA LEU A 158 10.11 1.43 -13.08
C LEU A 158 8.81 2.24 -12.98
N PHE A 159 8.63 3.00 -11.90
CA PHE A 159 7.48 3.89 -11.74
C PHE A 159 7.87 5.35 -11.97
N ASP A 160 6.88 6.15 -12.35
CA ASP A 160 7.05 7.60 -12.40
C ASP A 160 7.36 8.21 -11.03
N GLN A 161 7.73 9.49 -11.02
CA GLN A 161 8.07 10.23 -9.81
C GLN A 161 6.85 10.64 -8.96
N ARG A 162 5.62 10.37 -9.41
CA ARG A 162 4.40 10.82 -8.71
C ARG A 162 4.11 9.88 -7.55
N ARG A 163 4.40 10.34 -6.34
CA ARG A 163 4.23 9.53 -5.12
C ARG A 163 2.79 9.29 -4.72
N TRP A 164 1.89 10.23 -5.00
CA TRP A 164 0.48 10.13 -4.61
C TRP A 164 -0.42 10.24 -5.82
N GLY A 165 -1.66 9.75 -5.69
CA GLY A 165 -2.69 9.90 -6.71
C GLY A 165 -2.96 11.38 -7.02
N PRO A 166 -3.32 11.73 -8.28
CA PRO A 166 -3.46 13.13 -8.71
C PRO A 166 -4.52 13.92 -7.94
N ASP A 167 -5.57 13.24 -7.47
CA ASP A 167 -6.72 13.85 -6.77
C ASP A 167 -6.78 13.46 -5.28
N TRP A 168 -5.71 12.89 -4.73
CA TRP A 168 -5.65 12.54 -3.31
C TRP A 168 -5.54 13.79 -2.44
N ALA A 169 -6.24 13.78 -1.32
CA ALA A 169 -6.21 14.88 -0.39
C ALA A 169 -4.92 14.82 0.44
N TRP A 170 -4.26 15.97 0.62
CA TRP A 170 -2.97 16.01 1.32
C TRP A 170 -3.05 15.50 2.77
N ASP A 171 -4.21 15.61 3.42
CA ASP A 171 -4.48 15.15 4.77
C ASP A 171 -4.71 13.63 4.87
N GLY A 172 -4.86 12.95 3.74
CA GLY A 172 -4.88 11.49 3.62
C GLY A 172 -3.47 10.86 3.58
N THR A 173 -2.46 11.59 3.13
CA THR A 173 -1.06 11.12 2.97
C THR A 173 -0.39 10.50 4.21
N PRO A 174 -0.82 10.75 5.47
CA PRO A 174 -0.27 10.05 6.63
C PRO A 174 -0.85 8.66 6.90
N PHE A 175 -1.94 8.29 6.24
CA PHE A 175 -2.61 7.02 6.47
C PHE A 175 -2.12 5.94 5.51
N TYR A 176 -2.14 4.69 5.96
CA TYR A 176 -1.73 3.52 5.18
C TYR A 176 -2.44 3.41 3.82
N TYR A 177 -3.71 3.80 3.72
CA TYR A 177 -4.50 3.70 2.49
C TYR A 177 -4.14 4.77 1.44
N GLU A 178 -3.28 5.73 1.78
CA GLU A 178 -2.70 6.73 0.88
C GLU A 178 -1.16 6.81 1.03
N ALA A 179 -0.53 5.69 1.41
CA ALA A 179 0.92 5.59 1.43
C ALA A 179 1.52 5.89 0.03
N PRO A 180 2.73 6.49 -0.05
CA PRO A 180 3.35 6.79 -1.33
C PRO A 180 3.57 5.56 -2.21
N ILE A 181 3.38 5.72 -3.52
CA ILE A 181 3.46 4.68 -4.53
C ILE A 181 4.75 4.83 -5.34
N GLN A 182 5.78 4.06 -4.98
CA GLN A 182 7.08 4.00 -5.67
C GLN A 182 7.50 2.55 -5.89
N ALA A 183 8.32 2.28 -6.91
CA ALA A 183 8.61 0.92 -7.34
C ALA A 183 9.43 0.09 -6.35
N LEU A 184 10.09 0.74 -5.38
CA LEU A 184 10.72 0.07 -4.24
C LEU A 184 10.01 0.53 -2.97
N SER A 185 9.16 -0.35 -2.44
CA SER A 185 8.44 -0.12 -1.19
C SER A 185 8.51 -1.39 -0.34
N ILE A 186 8.58 -1.23 0.98
CA ILE A 186 8.49 -2.34 1.93
C ILE A 186 7.37 -2.09 2.92
N ASP A 187 6.82 -3.16 3.48
CA ASP A 187 5.82 -3.11 4.56
C ASP A 187 4.66 -2.15 4.23
N GLU A 188 4.18 -2.24 2.98
CA GLU A 188 3.10 -1.41 2.40
C GLU A 188 3.38 0.11 2.43
N GLY A 189 4.65 0.51 2.50
CA GLY A 189 5.03 1.91 2.62
C GLY A 189 4.71 2.51 3.99
N THR A 190 4.66 1.67 5.03
CA THR A 190 4.29 2.09 6.38
C THR A 190 5.31 1.67 7.43
N VAL A 191 5.34 2.43 8.52
CA VAL A 191 5.93 1.97 9.79
C VAL A 191 4.81 1.61 10.77
N GLY A 192 4.99 0.49 11.45
CA GLY A 192 4.09 0.09 12.53
C GLY A 192 4.36 0.89 13.81
N ALA A 193 3.31 1.38 14.44
CA ALA A 193 3.36 2.02 15.75
C ALA A 193 2.32 1.43 16.70
N ILE A 194 2.63 1.46 17.98
CA ILE A 194 1.71 1.19 19.08
C ILE A 194 1.31 2.52 19.69
N ILE A 195 0.01 2.74 19.83
CA ILE A 195 -0.55 3.85 20.60
C ILE A 195 -1.26 3.29 21.84
N ALA A 196 -0.98 3.85 23.01
CA ALA A 196 -1.52 3.35 24.27
C ALA A 196 -2.27 4.44 25.06
N PRO A 197 -3.41 4.09 25.68
CA PRO A 197 -4.29 5.03 26.34
C PRO A 197 -3.70 5.59 27.64
N GLY A 198 -4.04 6.85 27.92
CA GLY A 198 -3.95 7.44 29.26
C GLY A 198 -5.13 7.02 30.15
N ALA A 199 -5.06 7.33 31.45
CA ALA A 199 -6.05 6.84 32.42
C ALA A 199 -7.33 7.69 32.48
N ARG A 200 -7.24 8.99 32.16
CA ARG A 200 -8.33 9.98 32.34
C ARG A 200 -8.39 10.92 31.15
N THR A 201 -9.54 11.57 30.95
CA THR A 201 -9.71 12.63 29.94
C THR A 201 -8.61 13.68 30.08
N GLY A 202 -8.00 14.05 28.96
CA GLY A 202 -6.89 15.00 28.91
C GLY A 202 -5.51 14.42 29.23
N ASP A 203 -5.42 13.18 29.74
CA ASP A 203 -4.13 12.50 29.83
C ASP A 203 -3.57 12.25 28.41
N ALA A 204 -2.24 12.21 28.29
CA ALA A 204 -1.58 11.96 27.02
C ALA A 204 -1.78 10.53 26.53
N VAL A 205 -1.93 10.36 25.22
CA VAL A 205 -1.80 9.07 24.53
C VAL A 205 -0.31 8.86 24.25
N SER A 206 0.27 7.73 24.68
CA SER A 206 1.66 7.43 24.36
C SER A 206 1.76 6.76 22.98
N ALA A 207 2.91 6.91 22.33
CA ALA A 207 3.18 6.31 21.02
C ALA A 207 4.61 5.78 20.96
N GLN A 208 4.79 4.60 20.38
CA GLN A 208 6.09 3.99 20.15
C GLN A 208 6.11 3.25 18.81
N LEU A 209 7.24 3.28 18.10
CA LEU A 209 7.41 2.44 16.91
C LEU A 209 7.51 0.98 17.33
N ILE A 210 6.95 0.08 16.53
CA ILE A 210 7.02 -1.37 16.76
C ILE A 210 8.45 -1.90 16.55
N ALA A 211 9.18 -1.30 15.60
CA ALA A 211 10.58 -1.60 15.33
C ALA A 211 11.39 -0.30 15.25
N PRO A 212 12.67 -0.30 15.66
CA PRO A 212 13.55 0.84 15.44
C PRO A 212 13.94 0.89 13.96
N TYR A 213 13.65 2.01 13.29
CA TYR A 213 14.12 2.30 11.95
C TYR A 213 15.07 3.51 12.01
N ASP A 214 16.28 3.36 11.49
CA ASP A 214 17.28 4.42 11.47
C ASP A 214 16.69 5.69 10.82
N GLY A 215 16.80 6.83 11.51
CA GLY A 215 16.28 8.11 11.03
C GLY A 215 14.79 8.37 11.31
N TYR A 216 13.99 7.36 11.68
CA TYR A 216 12.58 7.54 12.02
C TYR A 216 12.40 7.84 13.51
N THR A 217 11.51 8.78 13.79
CA THR A 217 11.13 9.12 15.17
C THR A 217 9.60 9.17 15.29
N ILE A 218 9.10 8.91 16.49
CA ILE A 218 7.67 9.05 16.78
C ILE A 218 7.46 9.97 17.99
N ALA A 219 6.46 10.82 17.88
CA ALA A 219 5.96 11.63 18.98
C ALA A 219 4.43 11.54 19.04
N SER A 220 3.86 11.88 20.20
CA SER A 220 2.41 11.99 20.35
C SER A 220 2.03 13.36 20.88
N ARG A 221 1.00 13.94 20.26
CA ARG A 221 0.21 15.09 20.75
C ARG A 221 -1.25 14.70 20.97
N ALA A 222 -1.58 13.42 20.83
CA ALA A 222 -2.92 12.92 21.07
C ALA A 222 -3.22 12.85 22.57
N VAL A 223 -4.49 13.03 22.91
CA VAL A 223 -4.99 13.04 24.29
C VAL A 223 -6.25 12.19 24.43
N MET A 224 -6.53 11.74 25.65
CA MET A 224 -7.75 11.00 25.95
C MET A 224 -8.99 11.92 25.92
N GLY A 225 -10.12 11.41 25.40
CA GLY A 225 -11.41 12.14 25.27
C GLY A 225 -12.65 11.26 25.52
N THR A 226 -13.85 11.87 25.48
CA THR A 226 -15.15 11.22 25.76
C THR A 226 -16.11 11.24 24.55
N GLY A 227 -16.50 10.07 24.01
CA GLY A 227 -17.60 9.92 23.04
C GLY A 227 -17.29 10.44 21.62
N PRO A 228 -18.02 10.02 20.56
CA PRO A 228 -17.47 9.85 19.22
C PRO A 228 -17.07 11.18 18.57
N TYR A 229 -15.94 11.19 17.84
CA TYR A 229 -15.34 12.41 17.32
C TYR A 229 -15.11 12.38 15.81
N ASP A 230 -15.26 13.58 15.24
CA ASP A 230 -14.75 14.01 13.94
C ASP A 230 -13.19 14.01 13.86
N ASP A 231 -12.47 13.63 14.93
CA ASP A 231 -11.00 13.75 15.06
C ASP A 231 -10.34 12.61 15.89
N PRO A 232 -10.36 11.35 15.42
CA PRO A 232 -9.77 10.22 16.13
C PRO A 232 -8.24 10.31 16.22
N ALA A 233 -7.67 9.64 17.23
CA ALA A 233 -6.22 9.44 17.34
C ALA A 233 -5.69 8.76 16.07
N ARG A 234 -4.73 9.38 15.40
CA ARG A 234 -4.26 8.93 14.08
C ARG A 234 -2.82 9.31 13.81
N CYS A 235 -2.25 8.65 12.80
CA CYS A 235 -1.00 9.03 12.19
C CYS A 235 -1.10 10.41 11.53
N SER A 236 -0.01 11.16 11.64
CA SER A 236 0.26 12.42 10.97
C SER A 236 1.76 12.46 10.70
N HIS A 237 2.19 13.10 9.61
CA HIS A 237 3.59 13.44 9.40
C HIS A 237 3.67 14.74 8.63
N ARG A 238 4.86 15.34 8.63
CA ARG A 238 5.17 16.43 7.71
C ARG A 238 5.82 15.83 6.49
N ILE A 239 5.27 16.15 5.32
CA ILE A 239 5.87 15.79 4.02
C ILE A 239 7.35 16.20 4.02
N GLY A 240 8.20 15.31 3.51
CA GLY A 240 9.66 15.47 3.49
C GLY A 240 10.35 15.23 4.84
N THR A 241 9.68 14.62 5.82
CA THR A 241 10.28 14.29 7.13
C THR A 241 10.09 12.83 7.49
N THR A 242 10.98 12.31 8.33
CA THR A 242 10.90 10.97 8.93
C THR A 242 10.28 10.98 10.34
N GLN A 243 9.67 12.11 10.74
CA GLN A 243 8.99 12.24 12.03
C GLN A 243 7.52 11.86 11.89
N ILE A 244 7.15 10.78 12.56
CA ILE A 244 5.77 10.37 12.76
C ILE A 244 5.20 11.09 13.99
N LEU A 245 3.98 11.60 13.86
CA LEU A 245 3.24 12.24 14.92
C LEU A 245 1.89 11.57 15.09
N ILE A 246 1.51 11.24 16.32
CA ILE A 246 0.15 10.84 16.66
C ILE A 246 -0.63 12.07 17.11
N VAL A 247 -1.74 12.38 16.45
CA VAL A 247 -2.61 13.54 16.73
C VAL A 247 -4.05 13.09 16.93
N GLY A 248 -4.90 13.98 17.44
CA GLY A 248 -6.33 13.71 17.63
C GLY A 248 -6.66 13.19 19.04
N ARG A 249 -7.76 12.46 19.16
CA ARG A 249 -8.29 12.00 20.46
C ARG A 249 -8.54 10.50 20.50
N MET A 250 -8.09 9.86 21.57
CA MET A 250 -8.42 8.45 21.86
C MET A 250 -9.56 8.38 22.89
N PRO A 251 -10.64 7.64 22.63
CA PRO A 251 -11.71 7.48 23.61
C PRO A 251 -11.25 6.81 24.91
N LEU A 252 -11.82 7.24 26.04
CA LEU A 252 -11.67 6.52 27.30
C LEU A 252 -12.23 5.09 27.20
N GLY A 253 -11.48 4.14 27.77
CA GLY A 253 -11.85 2.73 27.77
C GLY A 253 -11.34 1.92 26.58
N GLU A 254 -10.70 2.58 25.60
CA GLU A 254 -9.96 1.88 24.55
C GLU A 254 -8.74 1.15 25.11
N SER A 255 -8.32 0.12 24.39
CA SER A 255 -7.07 -0.59 24.64
C SER A 255 -5.92 0.01 23.83
N GLU A 256 -4.72 -0.51 24.07
CA GLU A 256 -3.60 -0.30 23.14
C GLU A 256 -4.01 -0.70 21.71
N GLU A 257 -3.65 0.14 20.74
CA GLU A 257 -3.90 -0.09 19.31
C GLU A 257 -2.59 -0.14 18.54
N ARG A 258 -2.58 -0.97 17.49
CA ARG A 258 -1.52 -0.98 16.48
C ARG A 258 -1.99 -0.20 15.27
N VAL A 259 -1.21 0.79 14.88
CA VAL A 259 -1.49 1.64 13.73
C VAL A 259 -0.34 1.56 12.73
N HIS A 260 -0.68 1.72 11.46
CA HIS A 260 0.27 1.81 10.36
C HIS A 260 0.32 3.24 9.87
N CYS A 261 1.48 3.87 10.00
CA CYS A 261 1.70 5.25 9.58
C CYS A 261 2.49 5.25 8.28
N ALA A 262 1.95 5.89 7.24
CA ALA A 262 2.65 6.02 5.97
C ALA A 262 3.96 6.79 6.15
N VAL A 263 5.02 6.31 5.48
CA VAL A 263 6.26 7.07 5.33
C VAL A 263 6.12 8.07 4.18
N ASP A 264 7.04 9.04 4.09
CA ASP A 264 7.02 10.04 3.00
C ASP A 264 7.73 9.57 1.71
N ASP A 265 8.75 8.73 1.87
CA ASP A 265 9.58 8.22 0.78
C ASP A 265 9.88 6.73 1.02
N THR A 266 9.18 5.87 0.29
CA THR A 266 9.29 4.42 0.48
C THR A 266 10.62 3.88 -0.03
N VAL A 267 11.25 4.55 -1.00
CA VAL A 267 12.55 4.18 -1.57
C VAL A 267 13.66 4.48 -0.56
N ALA A 268 13.64 5.68 0.03
CA ALA A 268 14.58 6.04 1.08
C ALA A 268 14.42 5.12 2.30
N PHE A 269 13.18 4.84 2.69
CA PHE A 269 12.87 3.92 3.79
C PHE A 269 13.44 2.52 3.56
N ALA A 270 13.17 1.91 2.40
CA ALA A 270 13.69 0.59 2.07
C ALA A 270 15.23 0.56 2.04
N ALA A 271 15.87 1.62 1.54
CA ALA A 271 17.31 1.73 1.56
C ALA A 271 17.90 1.88 2.97
N ASP A 272 17.25 2.64 3.85
CA ASP A 272 17.66 2.77 5.26
C ASP A 272 17.61 1.41 5.97
N VAL A 273 16.52 0.65 5.78
CA VAL A 273 16.37 -0.71 6.33
C VAL A 273 17.45 -1.63 5.78
N LEU A 274 17.69 -1.63 4.46
CA LEU A 274 18.73 -2.47 3.86
C LEU A 274 20.13 -2.11 4.40
N ARG A 275 20.44 -0.84 4.64
CA ARG A 275 21.72 -0.44 5.25
C ARG A 275 21.88 -0.98 6.66
N ALA A 276 20.82 -0.91 7.47
CA ALA A 276 20.84 -1.47 8.82
C ALA A 276 21.06 -3.00 8.77
N ASP A 277 20.36 -3.70 7.88
CA ASP A 277 20.46 -5.14 7.72
C ASP A 277 21.83 -5.60 7.18
N LEU A 278 22.43 -4.85 6.26
CA LEU A 278 23.79 -5.12 5.77
C LEU A 278 24.81 -5.03 6.92
N ARG A 279 24.71 -3.99 7.76
CA ARG A 279 25.57 -3.85 8.94
C ARG A 279 25.35 -4.99 9.93
N ALA A 280 24.10 -5.35 10.19
CA ALA A 280 23.74 -6.47 11.07
C ALA A 280 24.26 -7.82 10.54
N ALA A 281 24.33 -7.98 9.21
CA ALA A 281 24.92 -9.14 8.54
C ALA A 281 26.46 -9.11 8.49
N GLY A 282 27.12 -8.09 9.08
CA GLY A 282 28.57 -7.96 9.12
C GLY A 282 29.18 -7.37 7.85
N VAL A 283 28.39 -6.71 7.01
CA VAL A 283 28.86 -6.00 5.80
C VAL A 283 29.10 -4.54 6.14
N SER A 284 30.35 -4.10 6.03
CA SER A 284 30.74 -2.70 6.19
C SER A 284 30.42 -1.91 4.92
N LEU A 285 29.94 -0.69 5.08
CA LEU A 285 29.61 0.23 3.98
C LEU A 285 30.54 1.44 4.03
N GLY A 286 31.20 1.74 2.90
CA GLY A 286 31.97 2.97 2.74
C GLY A 286 31.08 4.22 2.84
N ALA A 287 31.70 5.39 2.97
CA ALA A 287 30.98 6.65 3.18
C ALA A 287 29.92 6.95 2.10
N SER A 288 30.21 6.63 0.83
CA SER A 288 29.25 6.77 -0.27
C SER A 288 28.05 5.82 -0.14
N ALA A 289 28.28 4.55 0.20
CA ALA A 289 27.20 3.58 0.45
C ALA A 289 26.41 3.88 1.73
N ALA A 290 26.98 4.61 2.68
CA ALA A 290 26.30 5.05 3.90
C ALA A 290 25.54 6.39 3.73
N GLY A 291 25.75 7.10 2.62
CA GLY A 291 25.12 8.39 2.33
C GLY A 291 23.68 8.28 1.84
N PRO A 292 23.02 9.43 1.55
CA PRO A 292 21.69 9.47 0.97
C PRO A 292 21.66 8.70 -0.35
N VAL A 293 20.62 7.89 -0.55
CA VAL A 293 20.45 7.20 -1.82
C VAL A 293 19.98 8.22 -2.87
N PRO A 294 20.64 8.33 -4.03
CA PRO A 294 20.17 9.21 -5.08
C PRO A 294 18.78 8.75 -5.54
N PRO A 295 17.77 9.63 -5.54
CA PRO A 295 16.43 9.25 -5.98
C PRO A 295 16.46 8.96 -7.48
N ASN A 296 15.89 7.81 -7.86
CA ASN A 296 15.58 7.48 -9.25
C ASN A 296 16.73 7.74 -10.22
N VAL A 297 17.81 6.97 -10.06
CA VAL A 297 18.92 7.03 -11.01
C VAL A 297 18.53 6.26 -12.27
N PRO A 298 18.29 6.91 -13.41
CA PRO A 298 18.17 6.20 -14.67
C PRO A 298 19.57 5.67 -14.98
N LEU A 299 19.77 4.38 -14.80
CA LEU A 299 21.07 3.75 -14.97
C LEU A 299 21.07 2.98 -16.29
N ASP A 300 21.91 3.44 -17.22
CA ASP A 300 22.44 2.87 -18.47
C ASP A 300 21.51 2.09 -19.45
N VAL A 301 20.27 1.79 -19.10
CA VAL A 301 19.32 1.00 -19.91
C VAL A 301 17.91 1.57 -19.75
N ILE A 302 17.38 2.14 -20.83
CA ILE A 302 15.95 2.43 -20.98
C ILE A 302 15.31 1.11 -21.45
N ASP A 303 14.92 0.26 -20.50
CA ASP A 303 14.06 -0.90 -20.77
C ASP A 303 12.88 -0.84 -19.81
N ASP A 304 11.69 -0.63 -20.35
CA ASP A 304 10.43 -0.53 -19.61
C ASP A 304 9.85 -1.91 -19.26
N SER A 305 10.56 -3.00 -19.57
CA SER A 305 10.16 -4.36 -19.19
C SER A 305 10.21 -4.55 -17.66
N PRO A 306 9.29 -5.34 -17.05
CA PRO A 306 9.24 -5.65 -15.61
C PRO A 306 10.43 -6.51 -15.10
N LEU A 307 11.64 -5.98 -15.28
CA LEU A 307 12.98 -6.59 -15.36
C LEU A 307 13.26 -7.26 -16.72
N PRO A 308 14.34 -6.85 -17.42
CA PRO A 308 14.81 -7.56 -18.59
C PRO A 308 15.26 -8.98 -18.20
N ALA A 309 15.22 -9.89 -19.16
CA ALA A 309 15.90 -11.18 -19.07
C ALA A 309 17.43 -11.08 -18.90
N GLN A 310 17.97 -9.86 -18.92
CA GLN A 310 19.36 -9.47 -18.70
C GLN A 310 19.40 -8.42 -17.56
N PRO A 311 20.45 -8.33 -16.75
CA PRO A 311 20.54 -7.25 -15.78
C PRO A 311 20.48 -5.90 -16.51
N ARG A 312 19.60 -4.96 -16.08
CA ARG A 312 19.61 -3.54 -16.51
C ARG A 312 20.97 -2.85 -16.30
N TYR A 313 21.89 -3.54 -15.65
CA TYR A 313 23.20 -3.10 -15.23
C TYR A 313 24.27 -3.99 -15.84
N SER A 314 24.91 -3.52 -16.90
CA SER A 314 26.04 -4.23 -17.51
C SER A 314 27.14 -4.49 -16.47
N GLY A 315 27.67 -5.72 -16.46
CA GLY A 315 28.67 -6.15 -15.48
C GLY A 315 28.15 -6.35 -14.05
N ALA A 316 26.85 -6.17 -13.78
CA ALA A 316 26.28 -6.46 -12.48
C ALA A 316 25.85 -7.93 -12.36
N ARG A 317 26.10 -8.50 -11.18
CA ARG A 317 25.70 -9.84 -10.80
C ARG A 317 24.54 -9.77 -9.81
N VAL A 318 23.46 -10.52 -10.09
CA VAL A 318 22.37 -10.70 -9.12
C VAL A 318 22.87 -11.51 -7.93
N LEU A 319 22.77 -10.93 -6.72
CA LEU A 319 23.08 -11.61 -5.46
C LEU A 319 21.83 -12.20 -4.81
N TRP A 320 20.68 -11.55 -5.02
CA TRP A 320 19.40 -11.96 -4.47
C TRP A 320 18.26 -11.47 -5.36
N SER A 321 17.17 -12.23 -5.38
CA SER A 321 15.92 -11.85 -6.03
C SER A 321 14.73 -12.34 -5.22
N HIS A 322 13.62 -11.62 -5.30
CA HIS A 322 12.33 -11.96 -4.71
C HIS A 322 11.25 -11.83 -5.78
N ASP A 323 10.36 -12.81 -5.85
CA ASP A 323 9.16 -12.76 -6.65
C ASP A 323 7.95 -12.66 -5.71
N SER A 324 7.09 -11.67 -5.93
CA SER A 324 5.84 -11.49 -5.19
C SER A 324 4.92 -12.71 -5.34
N PRO A 325 3.84 -12.85 -4.54
CA PRO A 325 2.70 -13.70 -4.90
C PRO A 325 2.20 -13.40 -6.32
N THR A 326 1.51 -14.36 -6.96
CA THR A 326 0.94 -14.13 -8.30
C THR A 326 -0.12 -13.04 -8.27
N LEU A 327 -0.37 -12.40 -9.41
CA LEU A 327 -1.46 -11.43 -9.56
C LEU A 327 -2.79 -11.97 -9.04
N LEU A 328 -3.11 -13.23 -9.35
CA LEU A 328 -4.32 -13.87 -8.85
C LEU A 328 -4.34 -14.05 -7.32
N ALA A 329 -3.18 -14.33 -6.70
CA ALA A 329 -3.07 -14.39 -5.25
C ALA A 329 -3.21 -13.01 -4.60
N LEU A 330 -2.64 -11.97 -5.21
CA LEU A 330 -2.77 -10.58 -4.74
C LEU A 330 -4.23 -10.12 -4.73
N TYR A 331 -5.06 -10.59 -5.66
CA TYR A 331 -6.51 -10.28 -5.65
C TYR A 331 -7.23 -10.84 -4.43
N GLY A 332 -6.73 -11.95 -3.87
CA GLY A 332 -7.22 -12.53 -2.62
C GLY A 332 -7.03 -11.60 -1.41
N THR A 333 -6.11 -10.66 -1.49
CA THR A 333 -5.91 -9.60 -0.49
C THR A 333 -6.59 -8.30 -0.91
N MET A 334 -6.31 -7.83 -2.13
CA MET A 334 -6.73 -6.52 -2.62
C MET A 334 -8.24 -6.35 -2.68
N LEU A 335 -8.98 -7.32 -3.23
CA LEU A 335 -10.42 -7.17 -3.43
C LEU A 335 -11.21 -7.27 -2.11
N PRO A 336 -10.93 -8.22 -1.20
CA PRO A 336 -11.65 -8.30 0.08
C PRO A 336 -11.34 -7.14 1.03
N GLN A 337 -10.09 -6.67 1.06
CA GLN A 337 -9.67 -5.57 1.95
C GLN A 337 -9.84 -4.19 1.30
N SER A 338 -10.16 -4.13 0.01
CA SER A 338 -10.15 -2.89 -0.77
C SER A 338 -8.79 -2.18 -0.69
N ASP A 339 -7.72 -2.93 -0.78
CA ASP A 339 -6.34 -2.43 -0.61
C ASP A 339 -5.98 -1.41 -1.71
N ASN A 340 -5.78 -0.15 -1.31
CA ASN A 340 -5.39 0.91 -2.24
C ASN A 340 -3.93 0.75 -2.69
N PHE A 341 -3.04 0.33 -1.79
CA PHE A 341 -1.62 0.25 -2.07
C PHE A 341 -1.32 -0.76 -3.18
N ILE A 342 -1.90 -1.96 -3.07
CA ILE A 342 -1.81 -2.99 -4.11
C ILE A 342 -2.44 -2.50 -5.42
N ALA A 343 -3.61 -1.86 -5.37
CA ALA A 343 -4.29 -1.37 -6.57
C ALA A 343 -3.48 -0.30 -7.31
N GLU A 344 -2.89 0.66 -6.61
CA GLU A 344 -2.09 1.72 -7.24
C GLU A 344 -0.77 1.17 -7.83
N HIS A 345 -0.14 0.19 -7.18
CA HIS A 345 1.02 -0.50 -7.76
C HIS A 345 0.65 -1.23 -9.06
N MET A 346 -0.51 -1.89 -9.10
CA MET A 346 -1.03 -2.50 -10.34
C MET A 346 -1.36 -1.46 -11.40
N LEU A 347 -1.95 -0.32 -11.03
CA LEU A 347 -2.25 0.75 -11.97
C LEU A 347 -0.96 1.30 -12.60
N LYS A 348 0.08 1.55 -11.80
CA LYS A 348 1.38 2.01 -12.31
C LYS A 348 2.07 0.98 -13.20
N MET A 349 1.90 -0.31 -12.95
CA MET A 349 2.42 -1.36 -13.83
C MET A 349 1.73 -1.43 -15.20
N LEU A 350 0.53 -0.88 -15.32
CA LEU A 350 -0.21 -0.87 -16.58
C LEU A 350 0.00 0.41 -17.41
N ALA A 351 0.65 1.42 -16.82
CA ALA A 351 0.91 2.73 -17.44
C ALA A 351 2.21 2.71 -18.26
#